data_AF-A0A8T0S685-F1
#
_entry.id   AF-A0A8T0S685-F1
#
_cell.length_a   1.000
_cell.length_b   1.000
_cell.length_c   1.000
_cell.angle_alpha   90.00
_cell.angle_beta   90.00
_cell.angle_gamma   90.00
#
_symmetry.space_group_name_H-M   'P 1'
#
loop_
_entity.id
_entity.type
_entity.pdbx_description
1 polymer ?
#
loop_
_entity_poly.entity_id
_entity_poly.type
_entity_poly.pdbx_seq_one_letter_code
_entity_poly.pdbx_strand_id
1 'polypeptide(L)'
;MISPERSPSQSPRSPAAAVAGAPFLSISVTDPVKMGTGVQAYISYRVITKTNLPEFEGPEKIVIRRYSDFEWLHDRLAERYKGIFIPPLPEKNAVEKFRFSKEFIELRRQALDLFVNRIASHPELKQSEVLRVFLQADEEKMDRARSYETGIFKKPADFLQMFKDVQSKVSDVVLGKEKPVEECTPEYEKLKNYIFELENHLAEAQKQAYRLVKRHRELGQSLAEFGKAIKLLGACEGDVLEKVFSEVGSKSEMLSIKLQREADNLLFNFEEPLKDYVRAVQSIKATMMDRANAFRQHFDLDQERKYKELNLEKLKFMNPEKYAEAESEFRGAS
;
A
#
# COMPACT_ATOMS: atom_id res chain seq x y z
N MET A 1 -48.70 -15.57 -40.25
CA MET A 1 -47.84 -14.39 -39.99
C MET A 1 -47.93 -14.14 -38.49
N ILE A 2 -46.92 -14.36 -37.66
CA ILE A 2 -45.54 -13.86 -37.65
C ILE A 2 -44.70 -14.86 -36.82
N SER A 3 -43.50 -15.21 -37.29
CA SER A 3 -42.48 -15.92 -36.51
C SER A 3 -41.62 -14.93 -35.74
N PRO A 4 -41.10 -15.26 -34.55
CA PRO A 4 -39.90 -14.63 -34.03
C PRO A 4 -38.71 -15.61 -34.08
N GLU A 5 -37.66 -15.20 -34.78
CA GLU A 5 -36.36 -15.87 -34.82
C GLU A 5 -35.69 -15.88 -33.44
N ARG A 6 -35.09 -17.02 -33.10
CA ARG A 6 -34.26 -17.23 -31.91
C ARG A 6 -32.80 -16.96 -32.29
N SER A 7 -32.22 -15.88 -31.80
CA SER A 7 -30.77 -15.62 -31.89
C SER A 7 -30.03 -16.53 -30.90
N PRO A 8 -28.92 -17.20 -31.26
CA PRO A 8 -28.14 -17.99 -30.32
C PRO A 8 -27.25 -17.09 -29.46
N SER A 9 -27.26 -17.36 -28.15
CA SER A 9 -26.44 -16.70 -27.13
C SER A 9 -24.95 -16.97 -27.36
N GLN A 10 -24.18 -15.91 -27.60
CA GLN A 10 -22.72 -15.96 -27.57
C GLN A 10 -22.25 -16.13 -26.12
N SER A 11 -21.52 -17.21 -25.89
CA SER A 11 -20.79 -17.49 -24.64
C SER A 11 -19.69 -16.43 -24.44
N PRO A 12 -19.30 -16.08 -23.20
CA PRO A 12 -18.21 -15.14 -22.96
C PRO A 12 -16.90 -15.75 -23.47
N ARG A 13 -16.32 -15.12 -24.49
CA ARG A 13 -14.98 -15.43 -25.02
C ARG A 13 -13.96 -15.44 -23.89
N SER A 14 -13.20 -16.52 -23.80
CA SER A 14 -11.94 -16.60 -23.06
C SER A 14 -11.02 -15.42 -23.44
N PRO A 15 -10.18 -14.91 -22.51
CA PRO A 15 -9.29 -13.80 -22.83
C PRO A 15 -8.32 -14.25 -23.92
N ALA A 16 -8.36 -13.51 -25.03
CA ALA A 16 -7.52 -13.70 -26.19
C ALA A 16 -6.05 -13.77 -25.79
N ALA A 17 -5.33 -14.69 -26.45
CA ALA A 17 -3.88 -14.82 -26.39
C ALA A 17 -3.21 -13.45 -26.43
N ALA A 18 -2.33 -13.20 -25.45
CA ALA A 18 -1.47 -12.03 -25.42
C ALA A 18 -0.78 -11.85 -26.78
N VAL A 19 -0.83 -10.64 -27.32
CA VAL A 19 -0.17 -10.26 -28.57
C VAL A 19 1.32 -10.55 -28.42
N ALA A 20 1.83 -11.56 -29.13
CA ALA A 20 3.23 -11.95 -29.10
C ALA A 20 4.10 -10.75 -29.53
N GLY A 21 4.82 -10.14 -28.59
CA GLY A 21 5.74 -9.01 -28.83
C GLY A 21 5.44 -7.72 -28.07
N ALA A 22 4.28 -7.58 -27.40
CA ALA A 22 4.00 -6.36 -26.62
C ALA A 22 4.95 -6.24 -25.39
N PRO A 23 5.45 -5.04 -25.05
CA PRO A 23 6.27 -4.83 -23.86
C PRO A 23 5.51 -5.20 -22.58
N PHE A 24 6.03 -6.14 -21.78
CA PHE A 24 5.40 -6.59 -20.55
C PHE A 24 6.42 -6.65 -19.40
N LEU A 25 5.94 -6.45 -18.18
CA LEU A 25 6.68 -6.67 -16.94
C LEU A 25 5.73 -7.39 -15.99
N SER A 26 6.04 -8.62 -15.65
CA SER A 26 5.27 -9.44 -14.71
C SER A 26 6.16 -9.82 -13.55
N ILE A 27 5.68 -9.61 -12.33
CA ILE A 27 6.45 -9.86 -11.11
C ILE A 27 5.62 -10.79 -10.23
N SER A 28 6.27 -11.76 -9.59
CA SER A 28 5.63 -12.63 -8.61
C SER A 28 6.48 -12.77 -7.35
N VAL A 29 5.84 -12.66 -6.20
CA VAL A 29 6.44 -12.80 -4.88
C VAL A 29 5.99 -14.13 -4.29
N THR A 30 6.91 -15.08 -4.19
CA THR A 30 6.63 -16.49 -3.84
C THR A 30 7.54 -16.98 -2.71
N ASP A 31 7.32 -18.21 -2.27
CA ASP A 31 8.20 -18.99 -1.39
C ASP A 31 8.74 -18.21 -0.19
N PRO A 32 7.86 -17.89 0.78
CA PRO A 32 8.32 -17.29 2.02
C PRO A 32 9.17 -18.29 2.81
N VAL A 33 10.42 -17.94 3.09
CA VAL A 33 11.38 -18.77 3.82
C VAL A 33 11.88 -18.00 5.04
N LYS A 34 11.93 -18.68 6.19
CA LYS A 34 12.54 -18.12 7.40
C LYS A 34 14.06 -18.19 7.29
N MET A 35 14.72 -17.06 7.39
CA MET A 35 16.17 -16.91 7.37
C MET A 35 16.68 -16.58 8.77
N GLY A 36 17.80 -17.21 9.15
CA GLY A 36 18.46 -16.98 10.43
C GLY A 36 17.77 -17.62 11.65
N THR A 37 18.38 -17.44 12.81
CA THR A 37 17.91 -17.95 14.11
C THR A 37 17.81 -16.82 15.14
N GLY A 38 17.00 -17.04 16.20
CA GLY A 38 16.83 -16.06 17.28
C GLY A 38 16.14 -14.76 16.88
N VAL A 39 16.55 -13.66 17.53
CA VAL A 39 15.92 -12.32 17.43
C VAL A 39 16.10 -11.71 16.03
N GLN A 40 17.18 -12.05 15.33
CA GLN A 40 17.49 -11.52 14.00
C GLN A 40 16.81 -12.29 12.86
N ALA A 41 16.01 -13.32 13.17
CA ALA A 41 15.35 -14.11 12.14
C ALA A 41 14.26 -13.30 11.41
N TYR A 42 14.28 -13.36 10.08
CA TYR A 42 13.34 -12.68 9.19
C TYR A 42 12.75 -13.64 8.14
N ILE A 43 11.70 -13.21 7.46
CA ILE A 43 11.15 -13.93 6.31
C ILE A 43 11.69 -13.29 5.04
N SER A 44 12.28 -14.09 4.17
CA SER A 44 12.62 -13.73 2.80
C SER A 44 11.61 -14.30 1.82
N TYR A 45 11.51 -13.68 0.67
CA TYR A 45 10.61 -14.01 -0.42
C TYR A 45 11.41 -14.16 -1.71
N ARG A 46 11.00 -15.11 -2.55
CA ARG A 46 11.51 -15.23 -3.91
C ARG A 46 10.72 -14.29 -4.82
N VAL A 47 11.39 -13.28 -5.35
CA VAL A 47 10.82 -12.34 -6.32
C VAL A 47 11.27 -12.77 -7.72
N ILE A 48 10.31 -13.16 -8.54
CA ILE A 48 10.54 -13.61 -9.93
C ILE A 48 10.02 -12.52 -10.85
N THR A 49 10.91 -11.98 -11.69
CA THR A 49 10.60 -10.98 -12.70
C THR A 49 10.64 -11.64 -14.06
N LYS A 50 9.56 -11.51 -14.84
CA LYS A 50 9.47 -11.95 -16.24
C LYS A 50 9.16 -10.76 -17.13
N THR A 51 9.94 -10.56 -18.18
CA THR A 51 9.81 -9.37 -19.03
C THR A 51 10.48 -9.55 -20.38
N ASN A 52 10.08 -8.75 -21.36
CA ASN A 52 10.79 -8.57 -22.64
C ASN A 52 11.35 -7.14 -22.78
N LEU A 53 11.42 -6.39 -21.68
CA LEU A 53 11.94 -5.04 -21.65
C LEU A 53 13.48 -5.06 -21.73
N PRO A 54 14.10 -4.22 -22.58
CA PRO A 54 15.55 -4.23 -22.80
C PRO A 54 16.36 -3.76 -21.59
N GLU A 55 15.73 -3.07 -20.63
CA GLU A 55 16.39 -2.59 -19.41
C GLU A 55 16.61 -3.70 -18.35
N PHE A 56 16.19 -4.93 -18.65
CA PHE A 56 16.32 -6.08 -17.77
C PHE A 56 17.31 -7.12 -18.33
N GLU A 57 18.07 -7.74 -17.44
CA GLU A 57 19.06 -8.78 -17.72
C GLU A 57 18.39 -10.11 -18.09
N GLY A 58 17.79 -10.16 -19.28
CA GLY A 58 17.18 -11.35 -19.84
C GLY A 58 15.68 -11.50 -19.54
N PRO A 59 15.08 -12.60 -20.03
CA PRO A 59 13.62 -12.77 -20.00
C PRO A 59 13.06 -13.11 -18.61
N GLU A 60 13.90 -13.63 -17.72
CA GLU A 60 13.55 -14.01 -16.35
C GLU A 60 14.71 -13.74 -15.39
N LYS A 61 14.42 -13.09 -14.27
CA LYS A 61 15.36 -12.86 -13.17
C LYS A 61 14.72 -13.25 -11.85
N ILE A 62 15.48 -13.96 -11.01
CA ILE A 62 15.06 -14.37 -9.67
C ILE A 62 15.98 -13.72 -8.65
N VAL A 63 15.39 -13.05 -7.67
CA VAL A 63 16.11 -12.45 -6.54
C VAL A 63 15.43 -12.79 -5.22
N ILE A 64 16.19 -12.78 -4.13
CA ILE A 64 15.67 -12.96 -2.78
C ILE A 64 15.53 -11.59 -2.12
N ARG A 65 14.38 -11.33 -1.51
CA ARG A 65 14.08 -10.05 -0.84
C ARG A 65 13.42 -10.29 0.51
N ARG A 66 13.74 -9.49 1.52
CA ARG A 66 13.03 -9.46 2.81
C ARG A 66 12.13 -8.24 2.88
N TYR A 67 11.23 -8.19 3.86
CA TYR A 67 10.29 -7.06 4.01
C TYR A 67 10.97 -5.68 3.99
N SER A 68 12.13 -5.53 4.61
CA SER A 68 12.84 -4.24 4.60
C SER A 68 13.42 -3.82 3.24
N ASP A 69 13.54 -4.75 2.27
CA ASP A 69 13.82 -4.36 0.87
C ASP A 69 12.62 -3.69 0.22
N PHE A 70 11.42 -4.13 0.56
CA PHE A 70 10.18 -3.53 0.08
C PHE A 70 9.96 -2.16 0.74
N GLU A 71 10.33 -2.01 2.02
CA GLU A 71 10.38 -0.70 2.70
C GLU A 71 11.33 0.26 1.96
N TRP A 72 12.55 -0.19 1.67
CA TRP A 72 13.52 0.60 0.90
C TRP A 72 12.96 1.03 -0.47
N LEU A 73 12.34 0.11 -1.21
CA LEU A 73 11.72 0.42 -2.50
C LEU A 73 10.61 1.47 -2.36
N HIS A 74 9.71 1.28 -1.39
CA HIS A 74 8.62 2.22 -1.11
C HIS A 74 9.16 3.62 -0.80
N ASP A 75 10.10 3.73 0.13
CA ASP A 75 10.61 5.01 0.63
C ASP A 75 11.39 5.75 -0.47
N ARG A 76 12.18 5.04 -1.28
CA ARG A 76 12.91 5.64 -2.40
C ARG A 76 12.00 6.11 -3.52
N LEU A 77 10.91 5.40 -3.79
CA LEU A 77 9.91 5.87 -4.75
C LEU A 77 9.20 7.13 -4.22
N ALA A 78 8.81 7.14 -2.93
CA ALA A 78 8.17 8.28 -2.31
C ALA A 78 9.08 9.52 -2.21
N GLU A 79 10.40 9.32 -2.14
CA GLU A 79 11.39 10.39 -2.20
C GLU A 79 11.53 10.96 -3.61
N ARG A 80 11.69 10.10 -4.62
CA ARG A 80 11.99 10.52 -6.01
C ARG A 80 10.78 10.98 -6.81
N TYR A 81 9.60 10.41 -6.54
CA TYR A 81 8.39 10.65 -7.32
C TYR A 81 7.37 11.44 -6.48
N LYS A 82 7.76 12.65 -6.08
CA LYS A 82 6.89 13.55 -5.32
C LYS A 82 5.60 13.84 -6.08
N GLY A 83 4.48 13.81 -5.37
CA GLY A 83 3.16 14.00 -5.96
C GLY A 83 2.57 12.74 -6.61
N ILE A 84 3.27 11.61 -6.69
CA ILE A 84 2.69 10.32 -7.08
C ILE A 84 2.42 9.52 -5.81
N PHE A 85 1.20 8.98 -5.67
CA PHE A 85 0.92 8.10 -4.54
C PHE A 85 1.59 6.75 -4.75
N ILE A 86 2.39 6.32 -3.77
CA ILE A 86 3.03 5.01 -3.80
C ILE A 86 2.05 3.99 -3.20
N PRO A 87 1.86 2.81 -3.82
CA PRO A 87 1.01 1.77 -3.26
C PRO A 87 1.43 1.42 -1.82
N PRO A 88 0.48 1.16 -0.90
CA PRO A 88 0.81 0.91 0.50
C PRO A 88 1.52 -0.43 0.69
N LEU A 89 2.41 -0.49 1.67
CA LEU A 89 2.97 -1.74 2.15
C LEU A 89 2.03 -2.42 3.18
N PRO A 90 2.06 -3.75 3.29
CA PRO A 90 1.41 -4.43 4.41
C PRO A 90 2.06 -4.04 5.75
N GLU A 91 1.33 -4.21 6.84
CA GLU A 91 1.78 -3.84 8.19
C GLU A 91 3.15 -4.46 8.55
N LYS A 92 4.03 -3.62 9.11
CA LYS A 92 5.37 -4.02 9.57
C LYS A 92 5.34 -4.94 10.78
N ASN A 93 4.46 -4.66 11.74
CA ASN A 93 4.43 -5.33 13.03
C ASN A 93 3.24 -6.29 13.09
N ALA A 94 3.53 -7.59 13.16
CA ALA A 94 2.66 -8.49 13.93
C ALA A 94 3.08 -8.39 15.40
N VAL A 95 2.16 -8.69 16.33
CA VAL A 95 2.58 -9.07 17.69
C VAL A 95 3.64 -10.17 17.53
N GLU A 96 4.73 -10.11 18.29
CA GLU A 96 5.91 -10.96 18.09
C GLU A 96 5.58 -12.47 18.03
N LYS A 97 4.52 -12.88 18.73
CA LYS A 97 3.94 -14.22 18.72
C LYS A 97 3.37 -14.66 17.35
N PHE A 98 2.86 -13.74 16.55
CA PHE A 98 2.17 -14.02 15.27
C PHE A 98 3.03 -13.73 14.04
N ARG A 99 4.22 -13.12 14.18
CA ARG A 99 5.08 -12.73 13.04
C ARG A 99 5.57 -13.90 12.18
N PHE A 100 5.49 -15.12 12.71
CA PHE A 100 5.85 -16.37 12.02
C PHE A 100 4.66 -17.31 11.83
N SER A 101 3.42 -16.85 12.07
CA SER A 101 2.25 -17.67 11.75
C SER A 101 2.14 -17.83 10.24
N LYS A 102 1.71 -19.01 9.79
CA LYS A 102 1.52 -19.30 8.37
C LYS A 102 0.56 -18.29 7.71
N GLU A 103 -0.52 -17.95 8.41
CA GLU A 103 -1.50 -16.94 8.01
C GLU A 103 -0.85 -15.58 7.78
N PHE A 104 -0.09 -15.06 8.75
CA PHE A 104 0.58 -13.77 8.61
C PHE A 104 1.59 -13.73 7.47
N ILE A 105 2.37 -14.79 7.33
CA ILE A 105 3.38 -14.92 6.27
C ILE A 105 2.71 -14.88 4.90
N GLU A 106 1.62 -15.61 4.71
CA GLU A 106 0.89 -15.67 3.44
C GLU A 106 0.16 -14.36 3.12
N LEU A 107 -0.50 -13.76 4.12
CA LEU A 107 -1.11 -12.43 4.00
C LEU A 107 -0.11 -11.39 3.54
N ARG A 108 1.05 -11.35 4.18
CA ARG A 108 2.12 -10.44 3.81
C ARG A 108 2.65 -10.73 2.41
N ARG A 109 2.85 -12.00 2.05
CA ARG A 109 3.31 -12.38 0.71
C ARG A 109 2.36 -11.87 -0.39
N GLN A 110 1.04 -12.07 -0.22
CA GLN A 110 0.02 -11.59 -1.17
C GLN A 110 0.03 -10.06 -1.28
N ALA A 111 0.10 -9.36 -0.15
CA ALA A 111 0.14 -7.90 -0.17
C ALA A 111 1.44 -7.35 -0.81
N LEU A 112 2.58 -7.99 -0.60
CA LEU A 112 3.84 -7.61 -1.26
C LEU A 112 3.80 -7.87 -2.77
N ASP A 113 3.16 -8.96 -3.19
CA ASP A 113 2.91 -9.29 -4.60
C ASP A 113 2.04 -8.22 -5.29
N LEU A 114 0.94 -7.83 -4.63
CA LEU A 114 0.07 -6.74 -5.10
C LEU A 114 0.81 -5.40 -5.15
N PHE A 115 1.58 -5.06 -4.11
CA PHE A 115 2.35 -3.83 -4.02
C PHE A 115 3.30 -3.66 -5.21
N VAL A 116 4.14 -4.66 -5.48
CA VAL A 116 5.15 -4.55 -6.54
C VAL A 116 4.51 -4.55 -7.94
N ASN A 117 3.43 -5.31 -8.13
CA ASN A 117 2.72 -5.31 -9.41
C ASN A 117 1.99 -3.99 -9.68
N ARG A 118 1.46 -3.31 -8.65
CA ARG A 118 0.89 -1.96 -8.79
C ARG A 118 1.95 -0.95 -9.23
N ILE A 119 3.14 -1.00 -8.64
CA ILE A 119 4.28 -0.17 -9.08
C ILE A 119 4.63 -0.48 -10.54
N ALA A 120 4.75 -1.76 -10.90
CA ALA A 120 5.06 -2.18 -12.27
C ALA A 120 3.97 -1.84 -13.29
N SER A 121 2.72 -1.63 -12.85
CA SER A 121 1.61 -1.20 -13.72
C SER A 121 1.56 0.31 -13.94
N HIS A 122 2.22 1.10 -13.09
CA HIS A 122 2.21 2.56 -13.17
C HIS A 122 3.16 3.05 -14.29
N PRO A 123 2.72 3.93 -15.20
CA PRO A 123 3.52 4.37 -16.35
C PRO A 123 4.91 4.92 -16.01
N GLU A 124 4.99 5.76 -14.96
CA GLU A 124 6.25 6.37 -14.50
C GLU A 124 7.06 5.45 -13.58
N LEU A 125 6.45 4.88 -12.53
CA LEU A 125 7.17 4.06 -11.54
C LEU A 125 7.76 2.77 -12.15
N LYS A 126 7.11 2.20 -13.17
CA LYS A 126 7.60 1.04 -13.93
C LYS A 126 8.98 1.28 -14.54
N GLN A 127 9.26 2.52 -14.94
CA GLN A 127 10.52 2.90 -15.59
C GLN A 127 11.59 3.32 -14.58
N SER A 128 11.27 3.30 -13.28
CA SER A 128 12.19 3.78 -12.25
C SER A 128 13.43 2.90 -12.12
N GLU A 129 14.58 3.55 -11.97
CA GLU A 129 15.83 2.87 -11.62
C GLU A 129 15.73 2.18 -10.26
N VAL A 130 14.95 2.76 -9.33
CA VAL A 130 14.72 2.19 -7.99
C VAL A 130 14.07 0.80 -8.08
N LEU A 131 13.00 0.66 -8.90
CA LEU A 131 12.37 -0.63 -9.14
C LEU A 131 13.33 -1.59 -9.83
N ARG A 132 14.12 -1.11 -10.79
CA ARG A 132 15.09 -1.91 -11.53
C ARG A 132 16.14 -2.53 -10.59
N VAL A 133 16.71 -1.72 -9.70
CA VAL A 133 17.65 -2.18 -8.65
C VAL A 133 16.97 -3.21 -7.76
N PHE A 134 15.76 -2.94 -7.27
CA PHE A 134 15.01 -3.89 -6.45
C PHE A 134 14.81 -5.25 -7.15
N LEU A 135 14.57 -5.29 -8.46
CA LEU A 135 14.28 -6.52 -9.19
C LEU A 135 15.53 -7.28 -9.67
N GLN A 136 16.67 -6.62 -9.81
CA GLN A 136 17.85 -7.21 -10.46
C GLN A 136 19.09 -7.32 -9.57
N ALA A 137 19.21 -6.50 -8.52
CA ALA A 137 20.39 -6.49 -7.66
C ALA A 137 20.58 -7.82 -6.92
N ASP A 138 21.83 -8.26 -6.78
CA ASP A 138 22.19 -9.31 -5.84
C ASP A 138 22.01 -8.82 -4.38
N GLU A 139 22.15 -9.75 -3.41
CA GLU A 139 21.97 -9.42 -1.99
C GLU A 139 23.00 -8.38 -1.52
N GLU A 140 24.25 -8.44 -2.00
CA GLU A 140 25.32 -7.51 -1.60
C GLU A 140 25.04 -6.07 -2.07
N LYS A 141 24.52 -5.90 -3.29
CA LYS A 141 24.08 -4.60 -3.80
C LYS A 141 22.87 -4.07 -3.04
N MET A 142 21.88 -4.93 -2.73
CA MET A 142 20.73 -4.53 -1.92
C MET A 142 21.11 -4.16 -0.49
N ASP A 143 22.04 -4.89 0.13
CA ASP A 143 22.55 -4.58 1.46
C ASP A 143 23.23 -3.21 1.50
N ARG A 144 24.04 -2.89 0.49
CA ARG A 144 24.64 -1.56 0.36
C ARG A 144 23.59 -0.47 0.17
N ALA A 145 22.57 -0.71 -0.66
CA ALA A 145 21.49 0.23 -0.89
C ALA A 145 20.69 0.53 0.41
N ARG A 146 20.40 -0.50 1.20
CA ARG A 146 19.76 -0.37 2.53
C ARG A 146 20.66 0.35 3.54
N SER A 147 21.97 0.05 3.55
CA SER A 147 22.92 0.59 4.54
C SER A 147 23.24 2.06 4.32
N TYR A 148 23.22 2.52 3.06
CA TYR A 148 23.36 3.95 2.75
C TYR A 148 22.22 4.78 3.38
N GLU A 149 21.05 4.17 3.55
CA GLU A 149 19.85 4.82 4.07
C GLU A 149 19.84 4.94 5.59
N THR A 150 20.32 3.92 6.31
CA THR A 150 20.48 3.98 7.78
C THR A 150 21.50 5.02 8.24
N GLY A 151 22.41 5.45 7.35
CA GLY A 151 23.37 6.53 7.60
C GLY A 151 22.85 7.95 7.33
N ILE A 152 21.76 8.11 6.56
CA ILE A 152 21.27 9.43 6.12
C ILE A 152 19.90 9.77 6.74
N PHE A 153 19.07 8.78 7.11
CA PHE A 153 17.71 9.04 7.60
C PHE A 153 17.40 8.36 8.94
N LYS A 154 17.23 9.19 9.99
CA LYS A 154 16.50 8.81 11.21
C LYS A 154 14.99 8.94 10.97
N LYS A 155 14.33 7.79 10.75
CA LYS A 155 12.99 7.35 11.22
C LYS A 155 11.73 8.24 11.05
N PRO A 156 10.52 7.62 11.04
CA PRO A 156 9.21 8.21 10.72
C PRO A 156 8.63 9.07 11.85
N ALA A 157 9.42 10.02 12.36
CA ALA A 157 8.94 11.09 13.21
C ALA A 157 8.34 12.25 12.38
N ASP A 158 8.79 12.41 11.14
CA ASP A 158 8.39 13.55 10.29
C ASP A 158 6.92 13.51 9.87
N PHE A 159 6.31 12.31 9.74
CA PHE A 159 4.90 12.23 9.41
C PHE A 159 4.00 12.71 10.57
N LEU A 160 4.31 12.31 11.81
CA LEU A 160 3.52 12.72 12.98
C LEU A 160 3.84 14.18 13.41
N GLN A 161 5.07 14.64 13.15
CA GLN A 161 5.48 16.02 13.39
C GLN A 161 4.82 16.98 12.39
N MET A 162 4.71 16.62 11.11
CA MET A 162 3.94 17.39 10.12
C MET A 162 2.46 17.55 10.51
N PHE A 163 1.81 16.51 11.05
CA PHE A 163 0.43 16.63 11.55
C PHE A 163 0.30 17.57 12.76
N LYS A 164 1.31 17.61 13.66
CA LYS A 164 1.32 18.53 14.80
C LYS A 164 1.63 19.97 14.41
N ASP A 165 2.52 20.18 13.46
CA ASP A 165 2.92 21.51 12.99
C ASP A 165 1.81 22.20 12.20
N VAL A 166 0.97 21.43 11.50
CA VAL A 166 -0.27 21.93 10.88
C VAL A 166 -1.29 22.33 11.95
N GLN A 167 -1.44 21.54 13.04
CA GLN A 167 -2.37 21.88 14.12
C GLN A 167 -1.91 23.07 14.97
N SER A 168 -0.59 23.27 15.16
CA SER A 168 -0.06 24.42 15.91
C SER A 168 0.00 25.71 15.09
N LYS A 169 0.11 25.65 13.75
CA LYS A 169 0.13 26.83 12.87
C LYS A 169 -1.26 27.34 12.47
N VAL A 170 -2.33 26.63 12.84
CA VAL A 170 -3.71 27.14 12.77
C VAL A 170 -3.96 28.22 13.85
N SER A 171 -3.08 28.38 14.84
CA SER A 171 -3.18 29.46 15.83
C SER A 171 -2.81 30.85 15.30
N ASP A 172 -2.11 30.96 14.16
CA ASP A 172 -1.77 32.24 13.52
C ASP A 172 -2.89 32.77 12.60
N VAL A 173 -3.97 32.00 12.40
CA VAL A 173 -5.17 32.44 11.67
C VAL A 173 -5.96 33.52 12.44
N VAL A 174 -5.57 33.83 13.68
CA VAL A 174 -6.16 34.90 14.50
C VAL A 174 -5.74 36.31 14.04
N LEU A 175 -4.79 36.44 13.11
CA LEU A 175 -4.35 37.75 12.58
C LEU A 175 -4.86 38.09 11.17
N GLY A 176 -6.07 37.67 10.80
CA GLY A 176 -6.92 38.39 9.83
C GLY A 176 -6.28 38.81 8.50
N LYS A 177 -5.25 38.12 8.01
CA LYS A 177 -4.63 38.36 6.71
C LYS A 177 -4.38 37.03 6.00
N GLU A 178 -5.03 36.95 4.86
CA GLU A 178 -4.88 35.97 3.78
C GLU A 178 -5.53 34.60 4.02
N LYS A 179 -6.48 34.27 3.13
CA LYS A 179 -7.07 32.94 3.04
C LYS A 179 -5.95 31.95 2.72
N PRO A 180 -5.93 30.76 3.34
CA PRO A 180 -5.00 29.71 2.92
C PRO A 180 -5.18 29.50 1.43
N VAL A 181 -4.08 29.59 0.69
CA VAL A 181 -4.02 29.36 -0.75
C VAL A 181 -4.15 27.84 -0.94
N GLU A 182 -5.39 27.34 -0.85
CA GLU A 182 -5.73 26.00 -1.31
C GLU A 182 -5.89 26.03 -2.83
N GLU A 183 -5.41 24.99 -3.49
CA GLU A 183 -5.64 24.75 -4.91
C GLU A 183 -7.12 24.37 -5.10
N CYS A 184 -8.00 25.38 -5.09
CA CYS A 184 -9.45 25.24 -5.07
C CYS A 184 -10.05 25.18 -6.49
N THR A 185 -9.55 24.29 -7.35
CA THR A 185 -10.35 23.99 -8.55
C THR A 185 -11.61 23.23 -8.12
N PRO A 186 -12.79 23.55 -8.65
CA PRO A 186 -14.02 22.81 -8.33
C PRO A 186 -13.88 21.30 -8.58
N GLU A 187 -13.06 20.90 -9.55
CA GLU A 187 -12.74 19.50 -9.83
C GLU A 187 -11.93 18.85 -8.70
N TYR A 188 -10.91 19.54 -8.17
CA TYR A 188 -10.11 19.03 -7.06
C TYR A 188 -10.92 18.91 -5.77
N GLU A 189 -11.77 19.89 -5.46
CA GLU A 189 -12.64 19.81 -4.28
C GLU A 189 -13.61 18.62 -4.36
N LYS A 190 -14.20 18.37 -5.54
CA LYS A 190 -15.03 17.18 -5.77
C LYS A 190 -14.24 15.89 -5.56
N LEU A 191 -13.01 15.81 -6.10
CA LEU A 191 -12.14 14.65 -5.91
C LEU A 191 -11.76 14.47 -4.43
N LYS A 192 -11.41 15.55 -3.73
CA LYS A 192 -11.09 15.55 -2.30
C LYS A 192 -12.27 15.01 -1.49
N ASN A 193 -13.47 15.53 -1.71
CA ASN A 193 -14.66 15.07 -1.01
C ASN A 193 -14.95 13.58 -1.30
N TYR A 194 -14.86 13.17 -2.55
CA TYR A 194 -15.01 11.77 -2.94
C TYR A 194 -14.02 10.84 -2.22
N ILE A 195 -12.74 11.21 -2.15
CA ILE A 195 -11.70 10.40 -1.48
C ILE A 195 -11.98 10.27 0.03
N PHE A 196 -12.42 11.33 0.69
CA PHE A 196 -12.76 11.30 2.12
C PHE A 196 -14.02 10.46 2.40
N GLU A 197 -15.04 10.56 1.56
CA GLU A 197 -16.22 9.70 1.66
C GLU A 197 -15.90 8.23 1.38
N LEU A 198 -15.07 7.98 0.37
CA LEU A 198 -14.60 6.64 0.03
C LEU A 198 -13.84 5.99 1.20
N GLU A 199 -12.98 6.74 1.89
CA GLU A 199 -12.30 6.25 3.10
C GLU A 199 -13.31 5.79 4.17
N ASN A 200 -14.33 6.59 4.44
CA ASN A 200 -15.36 6.25 5.44
C ASN A 200 -16.11 4.98 5.06
N HIS A 201 -16.53 4.85 3.79
CA HIS A 201 -17.22 3.67 3.29
C HIS A 201 -16.34 2.42 3.34
N LEU A 202 -15.08 2.52 2.89
CA LEU A 202 -14.12 1.40 2.92
C LEU A 202 -13.77 0.99 4.35
N ALA A 203 -13.58 1.95 5.27
CA ALA A 203 -13.27 1.66 6.67
C ALA A 203 -14.43 0.94 7.36
N GLU A 204 -15.68 1.37 7.14
CA GLU A 204 -16.83 0.67 7.70
C GLU A 204 -17.02 -0.71 7.05
N ALA A 205 -16.84 -0.84 5.73
CA ALA A 205 -16.87 -2.13 5.05
C ALA A 205 -15.80 -3.11 5.59
N GLN A 206 -14.56 -2.64 5.75
CA GLN A 206 -13.44 -3.42 6.31
C GLN A 206 -13.76 -3.89 7.73
N LYS A 207 -14.34 -3.02 8.56
CA LYS A 207 -14.75 -3.36 9.93
C LYS A 207 -15.85 -4.41 9.97
N GLN A 208 -16.83 -4.35 9.05
CA GLN A 208 -17.86 -5.37 8.94
C GLN A 208 -17.30 -6.70 8.41
N ALA A 209 -16.37 -6.66 7.45
CA ALA A 209 -15.66 -7.85 6.96
C ALA A 209 -14.88 -8.55 8.08
N TYR A 210 -14.12 -7.79 8.88
CA TYR A 210 -13.44 -8.31 10.06
C TYR A 210 -14.40 -8.99 11.04
N ARG A 211 -15.54 -8.35 11.33
CA ARG A 211 -16.57 -8.94 12.21
C ARG A 211 -17.12 -10.24 11.65
N LEU A 212 -17.33 -10.32 10.33
CA LEU A 212 -17.83 -11.51 9.66
C LEU A 212 -16.84 -12.68 9.77
N VAL A 213 -15.56 -12.45 9.46
CA VAL A 213 -14.48 -13.44 9.59
C VAL A 213 -14.37 -13.91 11.04
N LYS A 214 -14.33 -12.97 11.99
CA LYS A 214 -14.30 -13.27 13.42
C LYS A 214 -15.47 -14.14 13.86
N ARG A 215 -16.69 -13.82 13.42
CA ARG A 215 -17.89 -14.60 13.75
C ARG A 215 -17.84 -16.02 13.19
N HIS A 216 -17.36 -16.22 11.97
CA HIS A 216 -17.19 -17.56 11.40
C HIS A 216 -16.16 -18.39 12.18
N ARG A 217 -15.05 -17.78 12.61
CA ARG A 217 -14.04 -18.44 13.46
C ARG A 217 -14.60 -18.84 14.82
N GLU A 218 -15.31 -17.92 15.48
CA GLU A 218 -15.97 -18.15 16.78
C GLU A 218 -17.01 -19.28 16.68
N LEU A 219 -17.89 -19.23 15.68
CA LEU A 219 -18.91 -20.26 15.46
C LEU A 219 -18.30 -21.63 15.13
N GLY A 220 -17.27 -21.65 14.30
CA GLY A 220 -16.51 -22.86 14.01
C GLY A 220 -15.92 -23.46 15.28
N GLN A 221 -15.33 -22.64 16.16
CA GLN A 221 -14.80 -23.11 17.43
C GLN A 221 -15.91 -23.69 18.34
N SER A 222 -17.04 -23.00 18.50
CA SER A 222 -18.16 -23.47 19.31
C SER A 222 -18.72 -24.82 18.82
N LEU A 223 -18.79 -25.03 17.50
CA LEU A 223 -19.21 -26.31 16.93
C LEU A 223 -18.20 -27.43 17.19
N ALA A 224 -16.89 -27.15 17.16
CA ALA A 224 -15.89 -28.14 17.53
C ALA A 224 -16.00 -28.54 19.01
N GLU A 225 -16.22 -27.58 19.90
CA GLU A 225 -16.38 -27.82 21.33
C GLU A 225 -17.69 -28.59 21.62
N PHE A 226 -18.79 -28.20 20.99
CA PHE A 226 -20.06 -28.92 21.06
C PHE A 226 -19.91 -30.36 20.54
N GLY A 227 -19.26 -30.55 19.40
CA GLY A 227 -19.03 -31.87 18.81
C GLY A 227 -18.26 -32.81 19.73
N LYS A 228 -17.23 -32.30 20.41
CA LYS A 228 -16.49 -33.04 21.44
C LYS A 228 -17.36 -33.34 22.67
N ALA A 229 -18.09 -32.35 23.18
CA ALA A 229 -18.91 -32.51 24.36
C ALA A 229 -20.01 -33.56 24.17
N ILE A 230 -20.69 -33.56 23.02
CA ILE A 230 -21.77 -34.50 22.76
C ILE A 230 -21.27 -35.93 22.56
N LYS A 231 -20.08 -36.11 21.98
CA LYS A 231 -19.40 -37.43 21.94
C LYS A 231 -19.09 -37.96 23.33
N LEU A 232 -18.56 -37.10 24.21
CA LEU A 232 -18.28 -37.48 25.61
C LEU A 232 -19.57 -37.85 26.35
N LEU A 233 -20.66 -37.10 26.13
CA LEU A 233 -21.96 -37.44 26.68
C LEU A 233 -22.45 -38.81 26.17
N GLY A 234 -22.30 -39.08 24.87
CA GLY A 234 -22.62 -40.38 24.27
C GLY A 234 -21.87 -41.54 24.93
N ALA A 235 -20.57 -41.36 25.21
CA ALA A 235 -19.77 -42.37 25.88
C ALA A 235 -20.22 -42.65 27.32
N CYS A 236 -20.83 -41.68 28.00
CA CYS A 236 -21.39 -41.87 29.34
C CYS A 236 -22.73 -42.63 29.32
N GLU A 237 -23.55 -42.42 28.30
CA GLU A 237 -24.89 -43.04 28.18
C GLU A 237 -24.84 -44.49 27.68
N GLY A 238 -23.88 -44.81 26.79
CA GLY A 238 -23.72 -46.15 26.21
C GLY A 238 -24.78 -46.55 25.16
N ASP A 239 -24.75 -47.83 24.78
CA ASP A 239 -25.69 -48.51 23.88
C ASP A 239 -25.98 -47.77 22.55
N VAL A 240 -27.24 -47.40 22.32
CA VAL A 240 -27.72 -46.77 21.09
C VAL A 240 -27.47 -45.26 21.12
N LEU A 241 -27.54 -44.65 22.32
CA LEU A 241 -27.32 -43.22 22.52
C LEU A 241 -25.87 -42.82 22.22
N GLU A 242 -24.91 -43.68 22.57
CA GLU A 242 -23.50 -43.47 22.21
C GLU A 242 -23.32 -43.30 20.70
N LYS A 243 -23.95 -44.17 19.89
CA LYS A 243 -23.84 -44.13 18.43
C LYS A 243 -24.47 -42.86 17.86
N VAL A 244 -25.67 -42.50 18.34
CA VAL A 244 -26.39 -41.31 17.87
C VAL A 244 -25.63 -40.03 18.21
N PHE A 245 -25.19 -39.86 19.46
CA PHE A 245 -24.44 -38.69 19.88
C PHE A 245 -23.05 -38.62 19.23
N SER A 246 -22.41 -39.77 18.99
CA SER A 246 -21.16 -39.83 18.24
C SER A 246 -21.32 -39.34 16.79
N GLU A 247 -22.43 -39.69 16.14
CA GLU A 247 -22.74 -39.21 14.80
C GLU A 247 -22.99 -37.69 14.80
N VAL A 248 -23.85 -37.19 15.69
CA VAL A 248 -24.14 -35.75 15.81
C VAL A 248 -22.85 -34.96 16.06
N GLY A 249 -22.00 -35.43 16.98
CA GLY A 249 -20.74 -34.78 17.28
C GLY A 249 -19.80 -34.75 16.08
N SER A 250 -19.74 -35.84 15.32
CA SER A 250 -18.92 -35.92 14.10
C SER A 250 -19.43 -34.99 13.00
N LYS A 251 -20.75 -34.82 12.85
CA LYS A 251 -21.32 -33.84 11.92
C LYS A 251 -21.01 -32.40 12.36
N SER A 252 -21.06 -32.13 13.67
CA SER A 252 -20.73 -30.80 14.21
C SER A 252 -19.26 -30.43 14.00
N GLU A 253 -18.34 -31.36 14.25
CA GLU A 253 -16.91 -31.17 13.95
C GLU A 253 -16.66 -30.97 12.45
N MET A 254 -17.37 -31.70 11.58
CA MET A 254 -17.29 -31.48 10.13
C MET A 254 -17.75 -30.08 9.73
N LEU A 255 -18.86 -29.59 10.31
CA LEU A 255 -19.34 -28.23 10.06
C LEU A 255 -18.36 -27.18 10.59
N SER A 256 -17.76 -27.41 11.76
CA SER A 256 -16.69 -26.59 12.31
C SER A 256 -15.53 -26.41 11.32
N ILE A 257 -15.01 -27.51 10.76
CA ILE A 257 -13.91 -27.47 9.79
C ILE A 257 -14.31 -26.67 8.54
N LYS A 258 -15.54 -26.83 8.05
CA LYS A 258 -16.04 -26.07 6.89
C LYS A 258 -16.12 -24.57 7.20
N LEU A 259 -16.62 -24.18 8.37
CA LEU A 259 -16.71 -22.79 8.79
C LEU A 259 -15.35 -22.14 8.99
N GLN A 260 -14.37 -22.85 9.56
CA GLN A 260 -13.01 -22.33 9.70
C GLN A 260 -12.35 -22.08 8.33
N ARG A 261 -12.52 -23.01 7.39
CA ARG A 261 -12.03 -22.82 6.00
C ARG A 261 -12.71 -21.64 5.31
N GLU A 262 -14.01 -21.47 5.51
CA GLU A 262 -14.73 -20.33 4.96
C GLU A 262 -14.28 -19.01 5.58
N ALA A 263 -14.00 -18.99 6.88
CA ALA A 263 -13.44 -17.82 7.55
C ALA A 263 -12.08 -17.43 6.96
N ASP A 264 -11.21 -18.40 6.68
CA ASP A 264 -9.93 -18.15 6.03
C ASP A 264 -10.13 -17.63 4.59
N ASN A 265 -11.04 -18.23 3.81
CA ASN A 265 -11.38 -17.72 2.47
C ASN A 265 -11.87 -16.28 2.49
N LEU A 266 -12.74 -15.93 3.44
CA LEU A 266 -13.26 -14.57 3.63
C LEU A 266 -12.16 -13.60 4.08
N LEU A 267 -11.23 -14.04 4.92
CA LEU A 267 -10.08 -13.24 5.31
C LEU A 267 -9.24 -12.85 4.07
N PHE A 268 -8.80 -13.84 3.29
CA PHE A 268 -7.89 -13.62 2.16
C PHE A 268 -8.55 -12.90 0.99
N ASN A 269 -9.82 -13.20 0.68
CA ASN A 269 -10.46 -12.72 -0.54
C ASN A 269 -11.43 -11.55 -0.33
N PHE A 270 -11.76 -11.20 0.91
CA PHE A 270 -12.72 -10.13 1.20
C PHE A 270 -12.19 -9.12 2.22
N GLU A 271 -11.81 -9.55 3.42
CA GLU A 271 -11.34 -8.62 4.46
C GLU A 271 -10.03 -7.92 4.08
N GLU A 272 -9.02 -8.67 3.65
CA GLU A 272 -7.68 -8.14 3.38
C GLU A 272 -7.62 -7.23 2.14
N PRO A 273 -8.33 -7.53 1.03
CA PRO A 273 -8.50 -6.57 -0.06
C PRO A 273 -9.13 -5.24 0.40
N LEU A 274 -10.15 -5.26 1.25
CA LEU A 274 -10.74 -4.03 1.81
C LEU A 274 -9.73 -3.27 2.67
N LYS A 275 -8.97 -4.00 3.50
CA LYS A 275 -7.91 -3.42 4.33
C LYS A 275 -6.82 -2.75 3.49
N ASP A 276 -6.44 -3.36 2.38
CA ASP A 276 -5.51 -2.80 1.41
C ASP A 276 -6.06 -1.53 0.73
N TYR A 277 -7.33 -1.52 0.31
CA TYR A 277 -7.96 -0.31 -0.25
C TYR A 277 -8.03 0.85 0.74
N VAL A 278 -8.31 0.59 2.03
CA VAL A 278 -8.25 1.62 3.08
C VAL A 278 -6.84 2.24 3.14
N ARG A 279 -5.79 1.41 3.14
CA ARG A 279 -4.40 1.89 3.13
C ARG A 279 -4.05 2.66 1.85
N ALA A 280 -4.59 2.25 0.71
CA ALA A 280 -4.37 2.94 -0.56
C ALA A 280 -4.98 4.35 -0.53
N VAL A 281 -6.21 4.50 -0.01
CA VAL A 281 -6.84 5.81 0.19
C VAL A 281 -6.03 6.68 1.16
N GLN A 282 -5.49 6.11 2.24
CA GLN A 282 -4.59 6.84 3.14
C GLN A 282 -3.32 7.33 2.42
N SER A 283 -2.75 6.52 1.54
CA SER A 283 -1.57 6.89 0.72
C SER A 283 -1.91 8.02 -0.26
N ILE A 284 -3.11 7.99 -0.86
CA ILE A 284 -3.62 9.08 -1.70
C ILE A 284 -3.77 10.36 -0.89
N LYS A 285 -4.37 10.31 0.31
CA LYS A 285 -4.52 11.48 1.18
C LYS A 285 -3.17 12.08 1.61
N ALA A 286 -2.18 11.25 1.91
CA ALA A 286 -0.82 11.71 2.19
C ALA A 286 -0.24 12.45 0.96
N THR A 287 -0.42 11.91 -0.23
CA THR A 287 0.03 12.55 -1.48
C THR A 287 -0.69 13.88 -1.73
N MET A 288 -1.99 13.96 -1.45
CA MET A 288 -2.74 15.22 -1.54
C MET A 288 -2.21 16.28 -0.57
N MET A 289 -1.84 15.88 0.65
CA MET A 289 -1.22 16.77 1.62
C MET A 289 0.15 17.26 1.15
N ASP A 290 0.99 16.37 0.62
CA ASP A 290 2.29 16.72 0.06
C ASP A 290 2.16 17.72 -1.10
N ARG A 291 1.18 17.50 -2.00
CA ARG A 291 0.88 18.43 -3.09
C ARG A 291 0.42 19.80 -2.58
N ALA A 292 -0.47 19.83 -1.59
CA ALA A 292 -0.91 21.08 -0.98
C ALA A 292 0.24 21.86 -0.32
N ASN A 293 1.15 21.15 0.35
CA ASN A 293 2.35 21.75 0.94
C ASN A 293 3.29 22.32 -0.12
N ALA A 294 3.53 21.57 -1.21
CA ALA A 294 4.36 22.03 -2.33
C ALA A 294 3.76 23.25 -3.03
N PHE A 295 2.44 23.27 -3.23
CA PHE A 295 1.73 24.41 -3.80
C PHE A 295 1.86 25.66 -2.94
N ARG A 296 1.67 25.51 -1.61
CA ARG A 296 1.88 26.60 -0.65
C ARG A 296 3.31 27.13 -0.71
N GLN A 297 4.30 26.25 -0.69
CA GLN A 297 5.72 26.65 -0.78
C GLN A 297 6.01 27.40 -2.08
N HIS A 298 5.46 26.95 -3.21
CA HIS A 298 5.60 27.65 -4.49
C HIS A 298 4.97 29.05 -4.44
N PHE A 299 3.79 29.19 -3.83
CA PHE A 299 3.14 30.48 -3.66
C PHE A 299 3.98 31.45 -2.80
N ASP A 300 4.50 30.97 -1.67
CA ASP A 300 5.35 31.76 -0.77
C ASP A 300 6.62 32.26 -1.50
N LEU A 301 7.27 31.38 -2.28
CA LEU A 301 8.44 31.73 -3.10
C LEU A 301 8.11 32.71 -4.23
N ASP A 302 6.93 32.60 -4.87
CA ASP A 302 6.49 33.54 -5.92
C ASP A 302 6.23 34.94 -5.34
N GLN A 303 5.63 35.03 -4.15
CA GLN A 303 5.48 36.30 -3.43
C GLN A 303 6.84 36.90 -3.06
N GLU A 304 7.77 36.09 -2.54
CA GLU A 304 9.12 36.55 -2.19
C GLU A 304 9.86 37.04 -3.44
N ARG A 305 9.73 36.35 -4.57
CA ARG A 305 10.30 36.77 -5.87
C ARG A 305 9.75 38.13 -6.28
N LYS A 306 8.43 38.32 -6.28
CA LYS A 306 7.77 39.60 -6.63
C LYS A 306 8.20 40.74 -5.70
N TYR A 307 8.34 40.47 -4.40
CA TYR A 307 8.81 41.47 -3.44
C TYR A 307 10.27 41.90 -3.71
N LYS A 308 11.14 40.92 -4.02
CA LYS A 308 12.54 41.18 -4.41
C LYS A 308 12.63 41.95 -5.72
N GLU A 309 11.82 41.62 -6.72
CA GLU A 309 11.73 42.35 -8.00
C GLU A 309 11.34 43.83 -7.77
N LEU A 310 10.30 44.09 -6.97
CA LEU A 310 9.88 45.46 -6.65
C LEU A 310 10.95 46.25 -5.90
N ASN A 311 11.65 45.62 -4.96
CA ASN A 311 12.75 46.27 -4.23
C ASN A 311 13.94 46.56 -5.14
N LEU A 312 14.24 45.68 -6.09
CA LEU A 312 15.28 45.88 -7.08
C LEU A 312 14.93 47.05 -8.03
N GLU A 313 13.68 47.14 -8.48
CA GLU A 313 13.20 48.29 -9.26
C GLU A 313 13.32 49.60 -8.48
N LYS A 314 12.91 49.63 -7.21
CA LYS A 314 13.09 50.80 -6.34
C LYS A 314 14.57 51.18 -6.20
N LEU A 315 15.46 50.20 -6.01
CA LEU A 315 16.90 50.42 -5.91
C LEU A 315 17.46 51.04 -7.18
N LYS A 316 17.01 50.60 -8.36
CA LYS A 316 17.39 51.17 -9.66
C LYS A 316 17.13 52.68 -9.74
N PHE A 317 15.99 53.14 -9.21
CA PHE A 317 15.62 54.55 -9.21
C PHE A 317 16.28 55.35 -8.08
N MET A 318 16.48 54.74 -6.90
CA MET A 318 16.98 55.44 -5.71
C MET A 318 18.51 55.47 -5.60
N ASN A 319 19.21 54.45 -6.08
CA ASN A 319 20.67 54.35 -6.01
C ASN A 319 21.22 53.49 -7.18
N PRO A 320 21.46 54.11 -8.35
CA PRO A 320 21.87 53.42 -9.57
C PRO A 320 23.21 52.68 -9.46
N GLU A 321 24.14 53.17 -8.64
CA GLU A 321 25.45 52.54 -8.42
C GLU A 321 25.31 51.22 -7.65
N LYS A 322 24.55 51.21 -6.55
CA LYS A 322 24.24 49.98 -5.80
C LYS A 322 23.42 48.97 -6.63
N TYR A 323 22.57 49.46 -7.52
CA TYR A 323 21.84 48.60 -8.45
C TYR A 323 22.79 47.87 -9.42
N ALA A 324 23.79 48.57 -9.97
CA ALA A 324 24.77 47.98 -10.88
C ALA A 324 25.63 46.91 -10.19
N GLU A 325 25.99 47.11 -8.91
CA GLU A 325 26.69 46.10 -8.10
C GLU A 325 25.83 44.84 -7.89
N ALA A 326 24.56 45.00 -7.46
CA ALA A 326 23.64 43.89 -7.24
C ALA A 326 23.31 43.13 -8.55
N GLU A 327 23.20 43.83 -9.68
CA GLU A 327 23.00 43.22 -11.00
C GLU A 327 24.24 42.43 -11.45
N SER A 328 25.45 42.91 -11.15
CA SER A 328 26.71 42.22 -11.44
C SER A 328 26.87 40.94 -10.62
N GLU A 329 26.50 40.95 -9.32
CA GLU A 329 26.51 39.75 -8.47
C GLU A 329 25.49 38.70 -8.96
N PHE A 330 24.28 39.13 -9.34
CA PHE A 330 23.25 38.21 -9.83
C PHE A 330 23.64 37.51 -11.14
N ARG A 331 24.27 38.23 -12.07
CA ARG A 331 24.77 37.66 -13.34
C ARG A 331 26.02 36.81 -13.18
N GLY A 332 26.79 36.99 -12.11
CA GLY A 332 27.97 36.16 -11.80
C GLY A 332 27.64 34.84 -11.08
N ALA A 333 26.43 34.69 -10.55
CA ALA A 333 25.96 33.51 -9.81
C ALA A 333 25.05 32.57 -10.62
N SER A 334 24.65 32.96 -11.84
CA SER A 334 23.94 32.12 -12.82
C SER A 334 24.93 31.48 -13.78
#